data_AF-A0A2V9WLL2-F1
#
_entry.id   AF-A0A2V9WLL2-F1
#
_cell.length_a   1.000
_cell.length_b   1.000
_cell.length_c   1.000
_cell.angle_alpha   90.00
_cell.angle_beta   90.00
_cell.angle_gamma   90.00
#
_symmetry.space_group_name_H-M   'P 1'
#
loop_
_entity.id
_entity.type
_entity.pdbx_description
1 polymer ?
#
loop_
_entity_poly.entity_id
_entity_poly.type
_entity_poly.pdbx_seq_one_letter_code
_entity_poly.pdbx_strand_id
1 'polypeptide(L)' 'MRGVSRQAIVRLVKKGRFTTLCIAGKILLKKSEVEHFKPKPPGPAPKTRR' A
#
# COMPACT_ATOMS: atom_id res chain seq x y z
N MET A 1 1.12 -10.95 -11.13
CA MET A 1 1.45 -9.82 -10.22
C MET A 1 2.76 -10.17 -9.52
N ARG A 2 3.85 -9.45 -9.79
CA ARG A 2 5.19 -9.82 -9.29
C ARG A 2 5.26 -9.62 -7.77
N GLY A 3 5.39 -10.71 -7.01
CA GLY A 3 5.89 -10.73 -5.62
C GLY A 3 4.98 -10.21 -4.51
N VAL A 4 3.83 -9.60 -4.80
CA VAL A 4 2.93 -9.06 -3.76
C VAL A 4 1.75 -10.01 -3.54
N SER A 5 1.60 -10.51 -2.31
CA SER A 5 0.47 -11.36 -1.96
C SER A 5 -0.83 -10.54 -1.86
N ARG A 6 -1.96 -11.16 -2.21
CA ARG A 6 -3.28 -10.54 -2.03
C ARG A 6 -3.51 -10.11 -0.58
N GLN A 7 -3.00 -10.89 0.37
CA GLN A 7 -3.08 -10.58 1.80
C GLN A 7 -2.33 -9.30 2.16
N ALA A 8 -1.14 -9.07 1.58
CA ALA A 8 -0.37 -7.85 1.77
C ALA A 8 -1.13 -6.62 1.24
N ILE A 9 -1.74 -6.74 0.06
CA ILE A 9 -2.57 -5.68 -0.53
C ILE A 9 -3.75 -5.36 0.39
N VAL A 10 -4.48 -6.38 0.86
CA VAL A 10 -5.61 -6.18 1.80
C VAL A 10 -5.17 -5.48 3.08
N ARG A 11 -4.01 -5.83 3.64
CA ARG A 11 -3.45 -5.15 4.82
C ARG A 11 -3.15 -3.68 4.55
N LEU A 12 -2.62 -3.34 3.37
CA LEU A 12 -2.31 -1.96 2.97
C LEU A 12 -3.58 -1.14 2.71
N VAL A 13 -4.59 -1.74 2.09
CA VAL A 13 -5.92 -1.14 1.92
C VAL A 13 -6.55 -0.82 3.28
N LYS A 14 -6.53 -1.76 4.22
CA LYS A 14 -7.04 -1.53 5.60
C LYS A 14 -6.30 -0.41 6.34
N LYS A 15 -5.03 -0.17 6.00
CA LYS A 15 -4.22 0.92 6.55
C LYS A 15 -4.43 2.27 5.83
N GLY A 16 -5.33 2.35 4.84
CA GLY A 16 -5.57 3.56 4.06
C GLY A 16 -4.38 3.99 3.20
N ARG A 17 -3.54 3.04 2.78
CA ARG A 17 -2.30 3.33 2.03
C ARG A 17 -2.48 3.36 0.51
N PHE A 18 -3.68 3.03 0.03
CA PHE A 18 -4.02 3.04 -1.39
C PHE A 18 -5.31 3.81 -1.63
N THR A 19 -5.42 4.41 -2.81
CA THR A 19 -6.68 4.95 -3.29
C THR A 19 -7.57 3.81 -3.76
N THR A 20 -8.68 3.59 -3.05
CA THR A 20 -9.63 2.52 -3.34
C THR A 20 -10.87 3.05 -4.06
N LEU A 21 -11.32 2.34 -5.08
CA LEU A 21 -12.62 2.56 -5.71
C LEU A 21 -13.49 1.33 -5.48
N CYS A 22 -14.69 1.51 -4.93
CA CYS A 22 -15.64 0.41 -4.73
C CYS A 22 -16.66 0.38 -5.87
N ILE A 23 -16.74 -0.73 -6.61
CA ILE A 23 -17.73 -0.95 -7.67
C ILE A 23 -18.35 -2.33 -7.47
N ALA A 24 -19.69 -2.40 -7.36
CA ALA A 24 -20.42 -3.66 -7.21
C ALA A 24 -19.84 -4.59 -6.11
N GLY A 25 -19.46 -4.03 -4.97
CA GLY A 25 -18.87 -4.77 -3.84
C GLY A 25 -17.41 -5.21 -4.04
N LYS A 26 -16.77 -4.86 -5.16
CA LYS A 26 -15.35 -5.13 -5.43
C LYS A 26 -14.53 -3.87 -5.20
N ILE A 27 -13.41 -4.04 -4.49
CA ILE A 27 -12.42 -2.98 -4.31
C ILE A 27 -11.44 -3.03 -5.48
N LEU A 28 -11.36 -1.94 -6.22
CA LEU A 28 -10.41 -1.70 -7.29
C LEU A 28 -9.30 -0.79 -6.79
N LEU A 29 -8.08 -1.10 -7.25
CA LEU A 29 -6.86 -0.35 -6.93
C LEU A 29 -6.21 0.11 -8.23
N LYS A 30 -5.57 1.27 -8.18
CA LYS A 30 -4.74 1.73 -9.29
C LYS A 30 -3.51 0.85 -9.40
N LYS A 31 -3.33 0.21 -10.56
CA LYS A 31 -2.18 -0.66 -10.83
C LYS A 31 -0.85 0.07 -10.61
N SER A 32 -0.74 1.31 -11.09
CA SER A 32 0.45 2.15 -10.91
C SER A 32 0.78 2.39 -9.43
N GLU A 33 -0.23 2.60 -8.58
CA GLU A 33 -0.02 2.84 -7.15
C GLU A 33 0.53 1.60 -6.44
N VAL A 34 0.02 0.42 -6.81
CA VAL A 34 0.50 -0.86 -6.27
C VAL A 34 1.92 -1.17 -6.75
N GLU A 35 2.23 -0.91 -8.01
CA GLU A 35 3.55 -1.18 -8.60
C GLU A 35 4.64 -0.22 -8.07
N HIS A 36 4.29 1.04 -7.83
CA HIS A 36 5.23 2.04 -7.31
C HIS A 36 5.20 2.18 -5.77
N PHE A 37 4.46 1.30 -5.08
CA PHE A 37 4.35 1.35 -3.63
C PHE A 37 5.72 1.12 -2.97
N LYS A 38 6.24 2.14 -2.28
CA LYS A 38 7.44 2.03 -1.44
C LYS A 38 7.03 1.94 0.03
N PRO A 39 7.33 0.82 0.72
CA PRO A 39 7.00 0.69 2.13
C PRO A 39 7.79 1.72 2.94
N LYS A 40 7.11 2.39 3.87
CA LYS A 40 7.80 3.21 4.88
C LYS A 40 8.54 2.25 5.83
N PRO A 41 9.84 2.47 6.11
CA PRO A 41 10.58 1.63 7.03
C PRO A 41 9.90 1.64 8.41
N PRO A 42 9.87 0.49 9.11
CA PRO A 42 9.37 0.44 10.47
C PRO A 42 10.29 1.22 11.40
N GLY A 43 9.70 1.93 12.36
CA GLY A 43 10.42 2.69 13.38
C GLY A 43 10.38 4.21 13.20
N PRO A 44 10.84 4.97 14.21
CA PRO A 44 10.99 6.42 14.12
C PRO A 44 11.92 6.79 12.95
N ALA A 45 11.64 7.93 12.30
CA ALA A 45 12.59 8.45 11.32
C ALA A 45 13.98 8.59 11.97
N PRO A 46 15.06 8.18 11.29
CA PRO A 46 16.40 8.33 11.84
C PRO A 46 16.60 9.79 12.21
N LYS A 47 17.01 10.04 13.46
CA LYS A 47 17.23 11.38 13.99
C LYS A 47 18.37 12.00 13.17
N THR A 48 18.06 12.88 12.23
CA THR A 48 19.08 13.71 11.57
C THR A 48 19.83 14.44 12.67
N ARG A 49 21.07 14.03 12.94
CA ARG A 49 22.02 14.87 13.66
C ARG A 49 22.43 15.95 12.67
N ARG A 50 21.96 17.17 12.93
CA ARG A 50 22.40 18.39 12.26
C ARG A 50 23.75 18.80 12.84
#